data_AF-K0WFP4-F1
#
_entry.id   AF-K0WFP4-F1
#
_cell.length_a   1.000
_cell.length_b   1.000
_cell.length_c   1.000
_cell.angle_alpha   90.00
_cell.angle_beta   90.00
_cell.angle_gamma   90.00
#
_symmetry.space_group_name_H-M   'P 1'
#
loop_
_entity.id
_entity.type
_entity.pdbx_description
1 polymer ?
#
loop_
_entity_poly.entity_id
_entity_poly.type
_entity_poly.pdbx_seq_one_letter_code
_entity_poly.pdbx_strand_id
1 'polypeptide(L)'
;MFPFPQLPTDHLYKLSTFAGIAMILGAFYLMAADTKPFEDSGSGTYSRMTILIDRLKDVGLDAKPLADNISGEDVYGRYREYRDLIRTLPANHSEAKQLRDTNEQLLLARLKNRWEQDFHDFNRTNVYTLLYGGLGLLFVGIFWWYWSFQRYQDIIVRMSAIEAINRASPKPPQT
;
A
#
# COMPACT_ATOMS: atom_id res chain seq x y z
N MET A 1 2.51 -14.27 44.17
CA MET A 1 2.94 -14.26 42.76
C MET A 1 2.10 -15.27 42.01
N PHE A 2 1.23 -14.83 41.09
CA PHE A 2 0.52 -15.75 40.21
C PHE A 2 1.53 -16.39 39.24
N PRO A 3 1.55 -17.71 39.07
CA PRO A 3 2.41 -18.34 38.07
C PRO A 3 1.90 -17.94 36.69
N PHE A 4 2.73 -17.22 35.93
CA PHE A 4 2.47 -17.00 34.52
C PHE A 4 2.42 -18.37 33.83
N PRO A 5 1.38 -18.68 33.03
CA PRO A 5 1.31 -19.94 32.31
C PRO A 5 2.53 -20.05 31.38
N GLN A 6 3.32 -21.11 31.54
CA GLN A 6 4.41 -21.44 30.63
C GLN A 6 3.81 -21.83 29.29
N LEU A 7 3.74 -20.88 28.36
CA LEU A 7 3.45 -21.19 26.96
C LEU A 7 4.56 -22.10 26.44
N PRO A 8 4.24 -23.13 25.63
CA PRO A 8 5.25 -23.98 25.01
C PRO A 8 6.12 -23.13 24.08
N THR A 9 7.26 -22.67 24.58
CA THR A 9 8.17 -21.72 23.91
C THR A 9 9.02 -22.37 22.82
N ASP A 10 9.06 -23.70 22.77
CA ASP A 10 9.98 -24.48 21.93
C ASP A 10 9.77 -24.32 20.42
N HIS A 11 8.64 -23.72 20.01
CA HIS A 11 8.31 -23.48 18.61
C HIS A 11 7.93 -22.03 18.28
N LEU A 12 8.10 -21.10 19.21
CA LEU A 12 7.75 -19.68 18.98
C LEU A 12 8.55 -19.06 17.82
N TYR A 13 9.82 -19.44 17.68
CA TYR A 13 10.65 -18.98 16.55
C TYR A 13 10.13 -19.46 15.19
N LYS A 14 9.54 -20.68 15.13
CA LYS A 14 8.93 -21.20 13.90
C LYS A 14 7.68 -20.41 13.58
N LEU A 15 6.84 -20.17 14.60
CA LEU A 15 5.61 -19.39 14.44
C LEU A 15 5.90 -17.98 13.94
N SER A 16 6.85 -17.26 14.55
CA SER A 16 7.21 -15.91 14.12
C SER A 16 7.82 -15.90 12.71
N THR A 17 8.65 -16.89 12.37
CA THR A 17 9.23 -17.01 11.02
C THR A 17 8.15 -17.26 9.98
N PHE A 18 7.24 -18.21 10.21
CA PHE A 18 6.14 -18.51 9.27
C PHE A 18 5.13 -17.37 9.16
N ALA A 19 4.80 -16.71 10.27
CA ALA A 19 3.97 -15.51 10.26
C ALA A 19 4.63 -14.40 9.45
N GLY A 20 5.93 -14.18 9.62
CA GLY A 20 6.71 -13.22 8.85
C GLY A 20 6.68 -13.51 7.35
N ILE A 21 6.93 -14.76 6.94
CA ILE A 21 6.86 -15.19 5.54
C ILE A 21 5.45 -14.98 4.98
N ALA A 22 4.41 -15.38 5.71
CA ALA A 22 3.03 -15.21 5.27
C ALA A 22 2.65 -13.75 5.05
N MET A 23 3.08 -12.85 5.94
CA MET A 23 2.88 -11.41 5.79
C MET A 23 3.61 -10.84 4.57
N ILE A 24 4.85 -11.27 4.32
CA ILE A 24 5.63 -10.86 3.14
C ILE A 24 4.95 -11.34 1.85
N LEU A 25 4.50 -12.59 1.79
CA LEU A 25 3.75 -13.12 0.65
C LEU A 25 2.43 -12.37 0.44
N GLY A 26 1.73 -12.03 1.52
CA GLY A 26 0.53 -11.19 1.48
C GLY A 26 0.82 -9.78 0.94
N ALA A 27 1.96 -9.18 1.30
CA ALA A 27 2.40 -7.89 0.78
C ALA A 27 2.64 -7.95 -0.73
N PHE A 28 3.33 -8.98 -1.22
CA PHE A 28 3.56 -9.18 -2.66
C PHE A 28 2.26 -9.46 -3.41
N TYR A 29 1.35 -10.24 -2.84
CA TYR A 29 0.04 -10.49 -3.42
C TYR A 29 -0.77 -9.19 -3.59
N LEU A 30 -0.84 -8.37 -2.53
CA LEU A 30 -1.51 -7.06 -2.61
C LEU A 30 -0.82 -6.13 -3.60
N MET A 31 0.51 -6.08 -3.61
CA MET A 31 1.27 -5.26 -4.56
C MET A 31 1.02 -5.68 -6.02
N ALA A 32 0.90 -6.97 -6.30
CA ALA A 32 0.58 -7.49 -7.62
C ALA A 32 -0.88 -7.27 -8.02
N ALA A 33 -1.81 -7.27 -7.06
CA ALA A 33 -3.22 -6.96 -7.30
C ALA A 33 -3.44 -5.45 -7.60
N ASP A 34 -2.54 -4.58 -7.13
CA ASP A 34 -2.69 -3.13 -7.18
C ASP A 34 -2.02 -2.46 -8.40
N THR A 35 -1.65 -3.23 -9.43
CA THR A 35 -1.06 -2.65 -10.66
C THR A 35 -2.14 -2.06 -11.57
N LYS A 36 -2.69 -0.91 -11.18
CA LYS A 36 -3.23 0.05 -12.15
C LYS A 36 -2.22 1.19 -12.30
N PRO A 37 -1.60 1.36 -13.48
CA PRO A 37 -0.64 2.44 -13.67
C PRO A 37 -1.30 3.78 -13.39
N PHE A 38 -0.67 4.55 -12.51
CA PHE A 38 -1.01 5.92 -12.17
C PHE A 38 -0.52 6.87 -13.28
N GLU A 39 -0.92 6.60 -14.52
CA GLU A 39 -0.70 7.52 -15.64
C GLU A 39 -2.01 7.90 -16.34
N ASP A 40 -3.15 7.37 -15.90
CA ASP A 40 -4.46 7.92 -16.25
C ASP A 40 -5.52 7.48 -15.21
N SER A 41 -6.07 8.42 -14.44
CA SER A 41 -7.21 8.16 -13.53
C SER A 41 -8.53 8.01 -14.31
N GLY A 42 -8.53 7.07 -15.27
CA GLY A 42 -9.65 6.22 -15.68
C GLY A 42 -10.76 6.80 -16.56
N SER A 43 -11.19 8.06 -16.44
CA SER A 43 -12.43 8.54 -17.11
C SER A 43 -12.27 9.71 -18.10
N GLY A 44 -11.05 10.15 -18.38
CA GLY A 44 -10.82 11.38 -19.15
C GLY A 44 -11.34 12.61 -18.41
N THR A 45 -11.24 12.63 -17.07
CA THR A 45 -11.77 13.72 -16.22
C THR A 45 -11.18 15.08 -16.60
N TYR A 46 -9.89 15.13 -16.93
CA TYR A 46 -9.24 16.35 -17.42
C TYR A 46 -9.89 16.82 -18.72
N SER A 47 -10.04 15.94 -19.71
CA SER A 47 -10.70 16.23 -20.98
C SER A 47 -12.16 16.67 -20.78
N ARG A 48 -12.91 16.00 -19.89
CA ARG A 48 -14.30 16.37 -19.55
C ARG A 48 -14.38 17.75 -18.89
N MET A 49 -13.40 18.10 -18.05
CA MET A 49 -13.30 19.42 -17.43
C MET A 49 -13.02 20.49 -18.48
N THR A 50 -12.06 20.26 -19.38
CA THR A 50 -11.77 21.15 -20.49
C THR A 50 -13.00 21.37 -21.37
N ILE A 51 -13.68 20.28 -21.76
CA ILE A 51 -14.92 20.34 -22.57
C ILE A 51 -16.00 21.16 -21.85
N LEU A 52 -16.16 20.99 -20.54
CA LEU A 52 -17.13 21.77 -19.77
C LEU A 52 -16.76 23.25 -19.74
N ILE A 53 -15.48 23.58 -19.50
CA ILE A 53 -14.99 24.96 -19.48
C ILE A 53 -15.21 25.64 -20.83
N ASP A 54 -14.88 24.96 -21.93
CA ASP A 54 -15.05 25.50 -23.27
C ASP A 54 -16.53 25.76 -23.58
N ARG A 55 -17.42 24.81 -23.26
CA ARG A 55 -18.87 25.01 -23.44
C ARG A 55 -19.44 26.13 -22.59
N LEU A 56 -18.96 26.29 -21.36
CA LEU A 56 -19.36 27.42 -20.50
C LEU A 56 -18.95 28.75 -21.15
N LYS A 57 -17.76 28.83 -21.75
CA LYS A 57 -17.32 30.02 -22.48
C LYS A 57 -18.11 30.25 -23.76
N ASP A 58 -18.49 29.20 -24.48
CA ASP A 58 -19.30 29.30 -25.71
C ASP A 58 -20.69 29.91 -25.44
N VAL A 59 -21.27 29.65 -24.26
CA VAL A 59 -22.53 30.28 -23.83
C VAL A 59 -22.33 31.64 -23.13
N GLY A 60 -21.11 32.18 -23.16
CA GLY A 60 -20.77 33.51 -22.63
C GLY A 60 -20.57 33.57 -21.11
N LEU A 61 -20.35 32.43 -20.44
CA LEU A 61 -20.05 32.40 -19.00
C LEU A 61 -18.54 32.43 -18.76
N ASP A 62 -18.11 33.18 -17.75
CA ASP A 62 -16.71 33.30 -17.36
C ASP A 62 -16.28 32.13 -16.48
N ALA A 63 -15.96 31.00 -17.12
CA ALA A 63 -15.45 29.82 -16.42
C ALA A 63 -13.97 29.99 -16.08
N LYS A 64 -13.63 29.78 -14.80
CA LYS A 64 -12.26 29.82 -14.30
C LYS A 64 -11.38 28.80 -15.06
N PRO A 65 -10.13 29.18 -15.42
CA PRO A 65 -9.23 28.29 -16.15
C PRO A 65 -8.90 27.03 -15.35
N LEU A 66 -8.53 25.99 -16.11
CA LEU A 66 -8.09 24.72 -15.58
C LEU A 66 -6.80 24.92 -14.77
N ALA A 67 -6.75 24.35 -13.57
CA ALA A 67 -5.54 24.35 -12.76
C ALA A 67 -4.51 23.37 -13.33
N ASP A 68 -3.23 23.70 -13.22
CA ASP A 68 -2.11 22.83 -13.63
C ASP A 68 -2.17 21.46 -12.93
N ASN A 69 -2.73 21.42 -11.71
CA ASN A 69 -2.98 20.19 -10.97
C ASN A 69 -4.42 20.13 -10.45
N ILE A 70 -5.23 19.28 -11.10
CA ILE A 70 -6.64 19.05 -10.76
C ILE A 70 -6.84 18.16 -9.51
N SER A 71 -5.80 17.47 -9.05
CA SER A 71 -5.90 16.54 -7.91
C SER A 71 -6.00 17.27 -6.57
N GLY A 72 -5.33 18.42 -6.44
CA GLY A 72 -5.33 19.24 -5.22
C GLY A 72 -6.51 20.21 -5.09
N GLU A 73 -7.35 20.32 -6.11
CA GLU A 73 -8.43 21.30 -6.15
C GLU A 73 -9.67 20.83 -5.37
N ASP A 74 -10.35 21.75 -4.65
CA ASP A 74 -11.63 21.48 -4.01
C ASP A 74 -12.72 21.12 -5.04
N VAL A 75 -13.05 19.83 -5.11
CA VAL A 75 -14.05 19.27 -6.02
C VAL A 75 -15.44 19.88 -5.80
N TYR A 76 -15.84 20.07 -4.53
CA TYR A 76 -17.16 20.61 -4.19
C TYR A 76 -17.25 22.11 -4.43
N GLY A 77 -16.17 22.85 -4.17
CA GLY A 77 -16.06 24.28 -4.50
C GLY A 77 -16.20 24.50 -6.00
N ARG A 78 -15.42 23.75 -6.81
CA ARG A 78 -15.46 23.82 -8.28
C ARG A 78 -16.85 23.50 -8.85
N TYR A 79 -17.51 22.45 -8.34
CA TYR A 79 -18.87 22.12 -8.74
C TYR A 79 -19.87 23.25 -8.44
N ARG A 80 -19.80 23.84 -7.23
CA ARG A 80 -20.69 24.94 -6.82
C ARG A 80 -20.49 26.17 -7.70
N GLU A 81 -19.24 26.53 -7.97
CA GLU A 81 -18.89 27.65 -8.85
C GLU A 81 -19.53 27.48 -10.24
N TYR A 82 -19.36 26.33 -10.88
CA TYR A 82 -19.97 26.07 -12.19
C TYR A 82 -21.49 25.96 -12.14
N ARG A 83 -22.05 25.39 -11.06
CA ARG A 83 -23.50 25.32 -10.87
C ARG A 83 -24.10 26.72 -10.78
N ASP A 84 -23.45 27.63 -10.08
CA ASP A 84 -23.93 29.01 -9.90
C ASP A 84 -23.77 29.82 -11.20
N LEU A 85 -22.70 29.61 -11.97
CA LEU A 85 -22.57 30.14 -13.34
C LEU A 85 -23.69 29.62 -14.27
N ILE A 86 -23.97 28.32 -14.27
CA ILE A 86 -25.02 27.75 -15.12
C ILE A 86 -26.40 28.31 -14.74
N ARG A 87 -26.62 28.67 -13.47
CA ARG A 87 -27.86 29.28 -12.98
C ARG A 87 -28.08 30.72 -13.43
N THR A 88 -27.05 31.43 -13.87
CA THR A 88 -27.23 32.77 -14.43
C THR A 88 -27.80 32.72 -15.85
N LEU A 89 -27.78 31.55 -16.49
CA LEU A 89 -28.41 31.37 -17.80
C LEU A 89 -29.94 31.47 -17.69
N PRO A 90 -30.62 31.99 -18.74
CA PRO A 90 -32.07 31.97 -18.81
C PRO A 90 -32.62 30.54 -18.67
N ALA A 91 -33.77 30.39 -17.99
CA ALA A 91 -34.41 29.07 -17.80
C ALA A 91 -34.72 28.33 -19.12
N ASN A 92 -34.86 29.09 -20.23
CA ASN A 92 -35.17 28.56 -21.56
C ASN A 92 -33.92 28.36 -22.44
N HIS A 93 -32.71 28.53 -21.89
CA HIS A 93 -31.47 28.34 -22.67
C HIS A 93 -31.32 26.87 -23.07
N SER A 94 -31.12 26.60 -24.36
CA SER A 94 -31.07 25.25 -24.94
C SER A 94 -30.05 24.33 -24.25
N GLU A 95 -28.91 24.90 -23.85
CA GLU A 95 -27.78 24.13 -23.29
C GLU A 95 -27.76 24.06 -21.75
N ALA A 96 -28.61 24.82 -21.03
CA ALA A 96 -28.52 24.92 -19.57
C ALA A 96 -28.67 23.56 -18.87
N LYS A 97 -29.57 22.71 -19.38
CA LYS A 97 -29.75 21.34 -18.87
C LYS A 97 -28.50 20.49 -19.11
N GLN A 98 -27.95 20.53 -20.32
CA GLN A 98 -26.78 19.72 -20.68
C GLN A 98 -25.54 20.12 -19.88
N LEU A 99 -25.31 21.42 -19.68
CA LEU A 99 -24.22 21.94 -18.86
C LEU A 99 -24.35 21.48 -17.41
N ARG A 100 -25.57 21.53 -16.86
CA ARG A 100 -25.85 21.06 -15.51
C ARG A 100 -25.58 19.56 -15.37
N ASP A 101 -26.10 18.75 -16.28
CA ASP A 101 -25.90 17.29 -16.27
C ASP A 101 -24.41 16.94 -16.40
N THR A 102 -23.68 17.66 -17.25
CA THR A 102 -22.23 17.48 -17.41
C THR A 102 -21.46 17.84 -16.14
N ASN A 103 -21.81 18.95 -15.48
CA ASN A 103 -21.21 19.36 -14.21
C ASN A 103 -21.48 18.34 -13.09
N GLU A 104 -22.70 17.79 -13.02
CA GLU A 104 -23.06 16.74 -12.06
C GLU A 104 -22.31 15.42 -12.32
N GLN A 105 -22.18 15.00 -13.59
CA GLN A 105 -21.39 13.82 -13.96
C GLN A 105 -19.90 14.00 -13.64
N LEU A 106 -19.36 15.20 -13.86
CA LEU A 106 -17.97 15.49 -13.56
C LEU A 106 -17.70 15.47 -12.06
N LEU A 107 -18.63 15.99 -11.25
CA LEU A 107 -18.57 15.87 -9.79
C LEU A 107 -18.49 14.40 -9.36
N LEU A 108 -19.42 13.56 -9.83
CA LEU A 108 -19.46 12.14 -9.48
C LEU A 108 -18.19 11.40 -9.90
N ALA A 109 -17.68 11.68 -11.11
CA ALA A 109 -16.43 11.09 -11.59
C ALA A 109 -15.23 11.49 -10.70
N ARG A 110 -15.13 12.77 -10.32
CA ARG A 110 -14.04 13.24 -9.45
C ARG A 110 -14.12 12.67 -8.04
N LEU A 111 -15.32 12.54 -7.48
CA LEU A 111 -15.53 11.92 -6.16
C LEU A 111 -15.16 10.43 -6.19
N LYS A 112 -15.55 9.72 -7.24
CA LYS A 112 -15.16 8.32 -7.44
C LYS A 112 -13.65 8.18 -7.51
N ASN A 113 -12.98 9.02 -8.31
CA ASN A 113 -11.53 8.99 -8.45
C ASN A 113 -10.82 9.28 -7.12
N ARG A 114 -11.32 10.24 -6.31
CA ARG A 114 -10.77 10.52 -4.97
C ARG A 114 -10.93 9.32 -4.04
N TRP A 115 -12.09 8.70 -4.03
CA TRP A 115 -12.33 7.51 -3.21
C TRP A 115 -11.43 6.35 -3.63
N GLU A 116 -11.26 6.13 -4.94
CA GLU A 116 -10.32 5.12 -5.46
C GLU A 116 -8.89 5.45 -5.05
N GLN A 117 -8.47 6.71 -5.12
CA GLN A 117 -7.14 7.14 -4.68
C GLN A 117 -6.93 6.92 -3.18
N ASP A 118 -7.87 7.32 -2.33
CA ASP A 118 -7.80 7.08 -0.88
C ASP A 118 -7.72 5.58 -0.57
N PHE A 119 -8.48 4.76 -1.30
CA PHE A 119 -8.44 3.31 -1.19
C PHE A 119 -7.08 2.73 -1.59
N HIS A 120 -6.47 3.24 -2.68
CA HIS A 120 -5.12 2.86 -3.11
C HIS A 120 -4.06 3.28 -2.08
N ASP A 121 -4.14 4.49 -1.52
CA ASP A 121 -3.20 4.97 -0.50
C ASP A 121 -3.30 4.14 0.79
N PHE A 122 -4.52 3.72 1.16
CA PHE A 122 -4.75 2.78 2.25
C PHE A 122 -4.12 1.41 1.96
N ASN A 123 -4.33 0.86 0.76
CA ASN A 123 -3.73 -0.41 0.35
C ASN A 123 -2.20 -0.35 0.35
N ARG A 124 -1.61 0.74 -0.14
CA ARG A 124 -0.16 0.96 -0.12
C ARG A 124 0.39 0.96 1.32
N THR A 125 -0.32 1.58 2.25
CA THR A 125 0.06 1.57 3.67
C THR A 125 -0.01 0.15 4.26
N ASN A 126 -1.02 -0.64 3.88
CA ASN A 126 -1.13 -2.04 4.28
C ASN A 126 0.00 -2.89 3.70
N VAL A 127 0.39 -2.67 2.44
CA VAL A 127 1.53 -3.34 1.81
C VAL A 127 2.81 -3.08 2.61
N TYR A 128 3.12 -1.82 2.93
CA TYR A 128 4.30 -1.52 3.74
C TYR A 128 4.22 -2.09 5.16
N THR A 129 3.05 -2.06 5.78
CA THR A 129 2.85 -2.63 7.12
C THR A 129 3.07 -4.14 7.13
N LEU A 130 2.54 -4.85 6.13
CA LEU A 130 2.75 -6.29 5.96
C LEU A 130 4.21 -6.61 5.65
N LEU A 131 4.85 -5.82 4.78
CA LEU A 131 6.24 -6.03 4.39
C LEU A 131 7.20 -5.83 5.57
N TYR A 132 7.14 -4.66 6.22
CA TYR A 132 8.06 -4.35 7.32
C TYR A 132 7.72 -5.13 8.60
N GLY A 133 6.43 -5.33 8.90
CA GLY A 133 6.01 -6.17 10.00
C GLY A 133 6.42 -7.64 9.78
N GLY A 134 6.26 -8.13 8.56
CA GLY A 134 6.67 -9.47 8.17
C GLY A 134 8.18 -9.68 8.23
N LEU A 135 8.97 -8.73 7.73
CA LEU A 135 10.43 -8.74 7.87
C LEU A 135 10.85 -8.73 9.35
N GLY A 136 10.23 -7.90 10.18
CA GLY A 136 10.52 -7.87 11.62
C GLY A 136 10.31 -9.22 12.29
N LEU A 137 9.16 -9.87 12.04
CA LEU A 137 8.84 -11.19 12.59
C LEU A 137 9.77 -12.29 12.06
N LEU A 138 10.13 -12.22 10.78
CA LEU A 138 11.10 -13.11 10.16
C LEU A 138 12.47 -13.01 10.86
N PHE A 139 12.99 -11.79 11.02
CA PHE A 139 14.29 -11.57 11.66
C PHE A 139 14.27 -11.99 13.13
N VAL A 140 13.21 -11.68 13.88
CA VAL A 140 13.06 -12.14 15.27
C VAL A 140 13.05 -13.67 15.34
N GLY A 141 12.34 -14.33 14.43
CA GLY A 141 12.32 -15.79 14.36
C GLY A 141 13.68 -16.41 14.05
N ILE A 142 14.39 -15.89 13.04
CA ILE A 142 15.72 -16.36 12.67
C ILE A 142 16.73 -16.12 13.82
N PHE A 143 16.69 -14.93 14.43
CA PHE A 143 17.59 -14.59 15.53
C PHE A 143 17.36 -15.48 16.75
N TRP A 144 16.09 -15.70 17.11
CA TRP A 144 15.72 -16.61 18.19
C TRP A 144 16.16 -18.04 17.89
N TRP A 145 15.92 -18.54 16.69
CA TRP A 145 16.36 -19.86 16.26
C TRP A 145 17.88 -20.03 16.39
N TYR A 146 18.63 -19.04 15.94
CA TYR A 146 20.09 -19.07 16.01
C TYR A 146 20.58 -19.17 17.46
N TRP A 147 20.03 -18.33 18.34
CA TRP A 147 20.45 -18.27 19.73
C TRP A 147 20.05 -19.50 20.55
N SER A 148 18.83 -19.99 20.35
CA SER A 148 18.26 -21.09 21.14
C SER A 148 18.63 -22.47 20.65
N PHE A 149 18.93 -22.65 19.35
CA PHE A 149 19.11 -23.98 18.77
C PHE A 149 20.42 -24.11 17.99
N GLN A 150 20.65 -23.26 16.98
CA GLN A 150 21.82 -23.39 16.10
C GLN A 150 23.13 -23.29 16.88
N ARG A 151 23.22 -22.35 17.82
CA ARG A 151 24.43 -22.17 18.65
C ARG A 151 24.82 -23.43 19.42
N TYR A 152 23.85 -24.17 19.95
CA TYR A 152 24.12 -25.42 20.67
C TYR A 152 24.61 -26.52 19.72
N GLN A 153 23.99 -26.64 18.54
CA GLN A 153 24.44 -27.59 17.52
C GLN A 153 25.86 -27.27 17.04
N ASP A 154 26.18 -26.00 16.81
CA ASP A 154 27.52 -25.56 16.40
C ASP A 154 28.59 -25.95 17.43
N ILE A 155 28.28 -25.83 18.74
CA ILE A 155 29.18 -26.22 19.82
C ILE A 155 29.40 -27.73 19.84
N ILE A 156 28.33 -28.53 19.68
CA ILE A 156 28.41 -30.00 19.63
C ILE A 156 29.27 -30.46 18.45
N VAL A 157 29.05 -29.88 17.26
CA VAL A 157 29.81 -30.20 16.05
C VAL A 157 31.29 -29.85 16.21
N ARG A 158 31.62 -28.72 16.85
CA ARG A 158 33.01 -28.37 17.16
C ARG A 158 33.67 -29.36 18.11
N MET A 159 32.96 -29.78 19.16
CA MET A 159 33.50 -30.76 20.12
C MET A 159 33.72 -32.13 19.47
N SER A 160 32.77 -32.61 18.66
CA SER A 160 32.94 -33.89 17.95
C SER A 160 34.08 -33.85 16.95
N ALA A 161 34.30 -32.72 16.27
CA ALA A 161 35.44 -32.54 15.38
C ALA A 161 36.78 -32.59 16.14
N ILE A 162 36.88 -31.95 17.32
CA ILE A 162 38.09 -31.99 18.16
C ILE A 162 38.37 -33.42 18.64
N GLU A 163 37.34 -34.15 19.08
CA GLU A 163 37.49 -35.55 19.48
C GLU A 163 37.95 -36.45 18.33
N ALA A 164 37.41 -36.25 17.12
CA ALA A 164 37.82 -37.00 15.95
C ALA A 164 39.31 -36.76 15.60
N ILE A 165 39.77 -35.50 15.67
CA ILE A 165 41.17 -35.14 15.46
C ILE A 165 42.07 -35.81 16.52
N ASN A 166 41.66 -35.78 17.79
CA ASN A 166 42.41 -36.41 18.88
C ASN A 166 42.50 -37.93 18.74
N ARG A 167 41.46 -38.59 18.21
CA ARG A 167 41.47 -40.04 17.93
C ARG A 167 42.33 -40.41 16.72
N ALA A 168 42.37 -39.55 15.70
CA ALA A 168 43.14 -39.78 14.48
C ALA A 168 44.64 -39.46 14.65
N SER A 169 45.02 -38.72 15.70
CA SER A 169 46.41 -38.37 15.97
C SER A 169 47.18 -39.57 16.53
N PRO A 170 48.34 -39.94 15.96
CA PRO A 170 49.12 -41.07 16.43
C PRO A 170 49.62 -40.82 17.85
N LYS A 171 49.44 -41.79 18.76
CA LYS A 171 49.95 -41.70 20.13
C LYS A 171 51.49 -41.69 20.08
N PRO A 172 52.16 -40.83 20.88
CA PRO A 172 53.61 -40.85 20.98
C PRO A 172 54.08 -42.22 21.50
N PRO A 173 55.25 -42.71 21.02
CA PRO A 173 55.78 -43.99 21.45
C PRO A 173 56.00 -43.98 22.97
N GLN A 174 55.45 -44.98 23.66
CA GLN A 174 55.69 -45.19 25.08
C GLN A 174 57.10 -45.76 25.22
N THR A 175 58.02 -44.95 25.76
CA THR A 175 59.38 -45.35 26.15
C THR A 175 59.39 -45.98 27.52
#